data_AF-A0A925GRH1-F1
#
_entry.id   AF-A0A925GRH1-F1
#
_cell.length_a   1.000
_cell.length_b   1.000
_cell.length_c   1.000
_cell.angle_alpha   90.00
_cell.angle_beta   90.00
_cell.angle_gamma   90.00
#
_symmetry.space_group_name_H-M   'P 1'
#
loop_
_entity.id
_entity.type
_entity.pdbx_description
1 polymer ?
#
loop_
_entity_poly.entity_id
_entity_poly.type
_entity_poly.pdbx_seq_one_letter_code
_entity_poly.pdbx_strand_id
1 'polypeptide(L)'
;MKLETLRNLYISQLQDIYSTEKQIEASLPKLARAASNPKLKAGFDKHLAETKNQAKRLEQIFRSLGISSGNDTSPPMIGLAAEGQEVIRSSGDDHVQDAALIAAAQKIEHYEIASYGTLLAYAKLLGDVDSAKLLKASLEEEKATDKRLTILAEGLVNRQAVRASGYGGGGFGEEDGGLSFLGILLGAAAGVAAGMLLAPTTGEDARKKLLEGALALWDQYGGKAGELADVARTTFQKVAGQPQEVNDGGQ
;
A
#
# COMPACT_ATOMS: atom_id res chain seq x y z
N MET A 1 16.91 2.41 18.90
CA MET A 1 17.68 2.45 17.63
C MET A 1 18.89 3.38 17.81
N LYS A 2 20.09 3.00 17.34
CA LYS A 2 21.27 3.88 17.24
C LYS A 2 21.52 4.24 15.77
N LEU A 3 21.59 5.52 15.43
CA LEU A 3 21.72 6.05 14.06
C LEU A 3 23.13 6.56 13.77
N GLU A 4 24.15 5.73 14.03
CA GLU A 4 25.56 6.11 13.89
C GLU A 4 26.13 5.78 12.49
N THR A 5 25.66 4.69 11.88
CA THR A 5 26.08 4.25 10.54
C THR A 5 24.91 3.67 9.74
N LEU A 6 25.05 3.63 8.40
CA LEU A 6 24.10 2.93 7.53
C LEU A 6 23.94 1.46 7.93
N ARG A 7 25.01 0.81 8.39
CA ARG A 7 24.96 -0.57 8.88
C ARG A 7 24.09 -0.69 10.14
N ASN A 8 24.17 0.25 11.08
CA ASN A 8 23.31 0.23 12.27
C ASN A 8 21.84 0.40 11.90
N LEU A 9 21.54 1.33 10.98
CA LEU A 9 20.18 1.51 10.47
C LEU A 9 19.68 0.26 9.75
N TYR A 10 20.49 -0.32 8.86
CA TYR A 10 20.16 -1.56 8.13
C TYR A 10 19.83 -2.71 9.08
N ILE A 11 20.66 -2.94 10.11
CA ILE A 11 20.42 -3.97 11.12
C ILE A 11 19.11 -3.70 11.87
N SER A 12 18.88 -2.46 12.30
CA SER A 12 17.65 -2.11 13.03
C SER A 12 16.39 -2.30 12.18
N GLN A 13 16.46 -1.99 10.88
CA GLN A 13 15.35 -2.18 9.95
C GLN A 13 15.11 -3.65 9.62
N LEU A 14 16.17 -4.49 9.55
CA LEU A 14 16.02 -5.94 9.39
C LEU A 14 15.30 -6.57 10.59
N GLN A 15 15.62 -6.11 11.80
CA GLN A 15 14.96 -6.57 13.04
C GLN A 15 13.50 -6.11 13.10
N ASP A 16 13.22 -4.88 12.66
CA ASP A 16 11.85 -4.34 12.57
C ASP A 16 10.98 -5.15 11.59
N ILE A 17 11.44 -5.36 10.35
CA ILE A 17 10.66 -6.13 9.38
C ILE A 17 10.50 -7.60 9.81
N TYR A 18 11.48 -8.19 10.48
CA TYR A 18 11.33 -9.54 11.04
C TYR A 18 10.24 -9.59 12.11
N SER A 19 10.21 -8.60 13.01
CA SER A 19 9.16 -8.47 14.00
C SER A 19 7.78 -8.28 13.37
N THR A 20 7.71 -7.53 12.26
CA THR A 20 6.50 -7.36 11.45
C THR A 20 6.01 -8.69 10.89
N GLU A 21 6.87 -9.45 10.21
CA GLU A 21 6.57 -10.76 9.65
C GLU A 21 6.01 -11.74 10.69
N LYS A 22 6.60 -11.76 11.90
CA LYS A 22 6.09 -12.59 13.01
C LYS A 22 4.69 -12.18 13.48
N GLN A 23 4.39 -10.88 13.49
CA GLN A 23 3.07 -10.36 13.88
C GLN A 23 2.01 -10.64 12.80
N ILE A 24 2.38 -10.53 11.52
CA ILE A 24 1.53 -10.86 10.37
C ILE A 24 1.25 -12.37 10.37
N GLU A 25 2.26 -13.21 10.55
CA GLU A 25 2.11 -14.67 10.63
C GLU A 25 1.07 -15.08 11.69
N ALA A 26 1.06 -14.41 12.85
CA ALA A 26 0.10 -14.66 13.92
C ALA A 26 -1.32 -14.15 13.60
N SER A 27 -1.45 -13.17 12.71
CA SER A 27 -2.70 -12.49 12.39
C SER A 27 -3.42 -13.09 11.19
N LEU A 28 -2.69 -13.56 10.17
CA LEU A 28 -3.26 -14.11 8.94
C LEU A 28 -4.29 -15.23 9.14
N PRO A 29 -4.10 -16.21 10.05
CA PRO A 29 -5.12 -17.22 10.31
C PRO A 29 -6.45 -16.63 10.81
N LYS A 30 -6.42 -15.49 11.52
CA LYS A 30 -7.62 -14.81 11.99
C LYS A 30 -8.32 -14.10 10.84
N LEU A 31 -7.58 -13.41 9.97
CA LEU A 31 -8.12 -12.75 8.77
C LEU A 31 -8.75 -13.78 7.81
N ALA A 32 -8.08 -14.93 7.58
CA ALA A 32 -8.60 -16.02 6.76
C ALA A 32 -9.92 -16.62 7.30
N ARG A 33 -10.11 -16.63 8.63
CA ARG A 33 -11.37 -17.07 9.25
C ARG A 33 -12.49 -16.03 9.18
N ALA A 34 -12.14 -14.76 9.22
CA ALA A 34 -13.11 -13.66 9.14
C ALA A 34 -13.57 -13.40 7.70
N ALA A 35 -12.77 -13.76 6.69
CA ALA A 35 -13.14 -13.61 5.30
C ALA A 35 -14.29 -14.55 4.89
N SER A 36 -15.35 -13.98 4.31
CA SER A 36 -16.49 -14.73 3.76
C SER A 36 -16.20 -15.25 2.35
N ASN A 37 -15.46 -14.47 1.56
CA ASN A 37 -15.13 -14.80 0.18
C ASN A 37 -14.07 -15.91 0.11
N PRO A 38 -14.34 -17.04 -0.57
CA PRO A 38 -13.40 -18.16 -0.66
C PRO A 38 -12.05 -17.79 -1.30
N LYS A 39 -12.04 -16.85 -2.26
CA LYS A 39 -10.80 -16.40 -2.90
C LYS A 39 -9.98 -15.51 -1.98
N LEU A 40 -10.63 -14.66 -1.18
CA LEU A 40 -9.95 -13.83 -0.18
C LEU A 40 -9.32 -14.72 0.90
N LYS A 41 -10.07 -15.70 1.42
CA LYS A 41 -9.57 -16.69 2.36
C LYS A 41 -8.35 -17.44 1.82
N ALA A 42 -8.45 -17.98 0.60
CA ALA A 42 -7.32 -18.65 -0.05
C ALA A 42 -6.13 -17.70 -0.28
N GLY A 43 -6.39 -16.42 -0.51
CA GLY A 43 -5.38 -15.36 -0.59
C GLY A 43 -4.59 -15.22 0.71
N PHE A 44 -5.27 -15.14 1.86
CA PHE A 44 -4.64 -15.08 3.17
C PHE A 44 -3.88 -16.37 3.53
N ASP A 45 -4.44 -17.56 3.21
CA ASP A 45 -3.75 -18.84 3.44
C ASP A 45 -2.46 -18.94 2.62
N LYS A 46 -2.49 -18.48 1.37
CA LYS A 46 -1.30 -18.40 0.53
C LYS A 46 -0.28 -17.42 1.10
N HIS A 47 -0.71 -16.23 1.49
CA HIS A 47 0.18 -15.21 2.03
C HIS A 47 0.84 -15.68 3.33
N LEU A 48 0.14 -16.43 4.19
CA LEU A 48 0.73 -17.05 5.39
C LEU A 48 1.90 -17.98 5.08
N ALA A 49 1.84 -18.72 3.96
CA ALA A 49 2.95 -19.57 3.54
C ALA A 49 4.14 -18.73 3.03
N GLU A 50 3.87 -17.60 2.36
CA GLU A 50 4.87 -16.63 1.89
C GLU A 50 5.56 -15.96 3.08
N THR A 51 4.80 -15.37 4.03
CA THR A 51 5.27 -14.80 5.32
C THR A 51 6.21 -15.74 6.09
N LYS A 52 5.86 -17.02 6.21
CA LYS A 52 6.73 -18.01 6.87
C LYS A 52 8.06 -18.22 6.15
N ASN A 53 8.08 -18.11 4.83
CA ASN A 53 9.31 -18.21 4.06
C ASN A 53 10.12 -16.92 4.11
N GLN A 54 9.45 -15.76 4.11
CA GLN A 54 10.07 -14.45 4.25
C GLN A 54 10.79 -14.32 5.62
N ALA A 55 10.15 -14.74 6.71
CA ALA A 55 10.79 -14.85 8.02
C ALA A 55 12.05 -15.74 8.01
N LYS A 56 12.01 -16.90 7.33
CA LYS A 56 13.19 -17.77 7.17
C LYS A 56 14.31 -17.10 6.37
N ARG A 57 14.00 -16.29 5.35
CA ARG A 57 15.00 -15.51 4.61
C ARG A 57 15.67 -14.47 5.52
N LEU A 58 14.90 -13.78 6.35
CA LEU A 58 15.45 -12.84 7.34
C LEU A 58 16.34 -13.56 8.36
N GLU A 59 15.96 -14.73 8.84
CA GLU A 59 16.82 -15.55 9.69
C GLU A 59 18.14 -15.96 9.00
N GLN A 60 18.11 -16.25 7.69
CA GLN A 60 19.33 -16.50 6.91
C GLN A 60 20.22 -15.25 6.85
N ILE A 61 19.64 -14.06 6.66
CA ILE A 61 20.35 -12.78 6.67
C ILE A 61 20.96 -12.50 8.05
N PHE A 62 20.24 -12.76 9.15
CA PHE A 62 20.78 -12.60 10.50
C PHE A 62 22.00 -13.50 10.74
N ARG A 63 21.92 -14.77 10.29
CA ARG A 63 23.04 -15.71 10.37
C ARG A 63 24.24 -15.26 9.53
N SER A 64 24.04 -14.79 8.30
CA SER A 64 25.14 -14.34 7.43
C SER A 64 25.83 -13.09 7.97
N LEU A 65 25.08 -12.20 8.63
CA LEU A 65 25.60 -10.98 9.22
C LEU A 65 26.19 -11.15 10.63
N GLY A 66 25.99 -12.31 11.26
CA GLY A 66 26.43 -12.58 12.63
C GLY A 66 25.68 -11.73 13.68
N ILE A 67 24.40 -11.43 13.44
CA ILE A 67 23.56 -10.59 14.30
C ILE A 67 22.37 -11.37 14.84
N SER A 68 21.78 -10.90 15.94
CA SER A 68 20.51 -11.45 16.45
C SER A 68 19.31 -10.81 15.75
N SER A 69 18.17 -11.50 15.77
CA SER A 69 16.89 -11.00 15.25
C SER A 69 16.30 -9.83 16.05
N GLY A 70 16.91 -9.47 17.18
CA GLY A 70 16.31 -8.55 18.15
C GLY A 70 15.13 -9.19 18.90
N ASN A 71 14.65 -8.48 19.93
CA ASN A 71 13.49 -8.86 20.75
C ASN A 71 12.38 -7.80 20.73
N ASP A 72 12.57 -6.72 19.97
CA ASP A 72 11.65 -5.58 19.97
C ASP A 72 10.45 -5.86 19.07
N THR A 73 9.27 -5.43 19.52
CA THR A 73 8.04 -5.52 18.74
C THR A 73 7.94 -4.31 17.82
N SER A 74 7.68 -4.51 16.53
CA SER A 74 7.51 -3.40 15.57
C SER A 74 6.27 -2.55 15.91
N PRO A 75 6.44 -1.28 16.34
CA PRO A 75 5.30 -0.43 16.70
C PRO A 75 4.34 -0.09 15.55
N PRO A 76 4.81 0.18 14.31
CA PRO A 76 3.92 0.37 13.16
C PRO A 76 2.98 -0.81 12.95
N MET A 77 3.50 -2.04 13.08
CA MET A 77 2.71 -3.25 12.87
C MET A 77 1.64 -3.44 13.96
N ILE A 78 1.88 -3.00 15.19
CA ILE A 78 0.85 -3.04 16.25
C ILE A 78 -0.38 -2.23 15.85
N GLY A 79 -0.18 -1.02 15.30
CA GLY A 79 -1.26 -0.14 14.86
C GLY A 79 -2.04 -0.71 13.67
N LEU A 80 -1.32 -1.18 12.65
CA LEU A 80 -1.92 -1.77 11.46
C LEU A 80 -2.66 -3.09 11.77
N ALA A 81 -2.10 -3.92 12.65
CA ALA A 81 -2.76 -5.14 13.11
C ALA A 81 -4.02 -4.85 13.95
N ALA A 82 -4.00 -3.77 14.72
CA ALA A 82 -5.18 -3.32 15.46
C ALA A 82 -6.34 -2.95 14.52
N GLU A 83 -6.05 -2.32 13.38
CA GLU A 83 -7.04 -2.00 12.35
C GLU A 83 -7.72 -3.28 11.81
N GLY A 84 -6.93 -4.28 11.37
CA GLY A 84 -7.49 -5.54 10.90
C GLY A 84 -8.29 -6.28 11.98
N GLN A 85 -7.87 -6.18 13.24
CA GLN A 85 -8.57 -6.77 14.36
C GLN A 85 -9.90 -6.07 14.68
N GLU A 86 -10.02 -4.77 14.41
CA GLU A 86 -11.27 -4.02 14.52
C GLU A 86 -12.27 -4.44 13.45
N VAL A 87 -11.81 -4.66 12.21
CA VAL A 87 -12.64 -5.20 11.12
C VAL A 87 -13.18 -6.60 11.49
N ILE A 88 -12.35 -7.45 12.10
CA ILE A 88 -12.77 -8.79 12.55
C ILE A 88 -13.88 -8.72 13.63
N ARG A 89 -13.85 -7.70 14.51
CA ARG A 89 -14.83 -7.54 15.60
C ARG A 89 -16.10 -6.81 15.15
N SER A 90 -16.04 -6.13 14.03
CA SER A 90 -17.17 -5.40 13.48
C SER A 90 -18.28 -6.36 13.04
N SER A 91 -19.52 -5.91 13.16
CA SER A 91 -20.70 -6.64 12.66
C SER A 91 -21.27 -5.88 11.47
N GLY A 92 -21.79 -6.60 10.48
CA GLY A 92 -22.28 -5.98 9.25
C GLY A 92 -22.48 -7.00 8.14
N ASP A 93 -22.56 -6.50 6.91
CA ASP A 93 -22.63 -7.31 5.71
C ASP A 93 -21.26 -7.97 5.40
N ASP A 94 -21.28 -9.26 5.10
CA ASP A 94 -20.10 -10.08 4.85
C ASP A 94 -19.22 -9.54 3.71
N HIS A 95 -19.83 -8.96 2.66
CA HIS A 95 -19.10 -8.42 1.52
C HIS A 95 -18.44 -7.08 1.85
N VAL A 96 -19.10 -6.25 2.65
CA VAL A 96 -18.53 -5.01 3.18
C VAL A 96 -17.38 -5.33 4.14
N GLN A 97 -17.53 -6.37 4.96
CA GLN A 97 -16.45 -6.85 5.85
C GLN A 97 -15.25 -7.35 5.04
N ASP A 98 -15.45 -8.14 3.99
CA ASP A 98 -14.37 -8.58 3.10
C ASP A 98 -13.65 -7.41 2.42
N ALA A 99 -14.38 -6.38 1.99
CA ALA A 99 -13.78 -5.16 1.44
C ALA A 99 -12.89 -4.43 2.47
N ALA A 100 -13.35 -4.35 3.73
CA ALA A 100 -12.57 -3.78 4.82
C ALA A 100 -11.34 -4.62 5.17
N LEU A 101 -11.45 -5.97 5.14
CA LEU A 101 -10.31 -6.87 5.33
C LEU A 101 -9.26 -6.69 4.23
N ILE A 102 -9.68 -6.53 2.97
CA ILE A 102 -8.77 -6.25 1.86
C ILE A 102 -8.06 -4.91 2.09
N ALA A 103 -8.80 -3.85 2.43
CA ALA A 103 -8.21 -2.53 2.67
C ALA A 103 -7.18 -2.54 3.81
N ALA A 104 -7.49 -3.23 4.91
CA ALA A 104 -6.54 -3.40 6.01
C ALA A 104 -5.29 -4.18 5.58
N ALA A 105 -5.46 -5.27 4.82
CA ALA A 105 -4.34 -6.06 4.31
C ALA A 105 -3.44 -5.25 3.37
N GLN A 106 -3.99 -4.48 2.42
CA GLN A 106 -3.18 -3.67 1.50
C GLN A 106 -2.31 -2.62 2.21
N LYS A 107 -2.80 -2.04 3.32
CA LYS A 107 -1.98 -1.13 4.14
C LYS A 107 -0.76 -1.82 4.74
N ILE A 108 -0.91 -3.09 5.14
CA ILE A 108 0.19 -3.93 5.62
C ILE A 108 1.17 -4.19 4.48
N GLU A 109 0.69 -4.64 3.32
CA GLU A 109 1.54 -4.88 2.15
C GLU A 109 2.35 -3.63 1.75
N HIS A 110 1.74 -2.44 1.81
CA HIS A 110 2.42 -1.20 1.44
C HIS A 110 3.54 -0.84 2.42
N TYR A 111 3.34 -1.10 3.71
CA TYR A 111 4.40 -0.97 4.71
C TYR A 111 5.55 -1.95 4.44
N GLU A 112 5.25 -3.21 4.10
CA GLU A 112 6.27 -4.21 3.80
C GLU A 112 7.01 -3.91 2.49
N ILE A 113 6.31 -3.49 1.43
CA ILE A 113 6.92 -3.07 0.16
C ILE A 113 7.90 -1.91 0.38
N ALA A 114 7.52 -0.91 1.18
CA ALA A 114 8.40 0.20 1.53
C ALA A 114 9.62 -0.27 2.32
N SER A 115 9.42 -1.16 3.30
CA SER A 115 10.46 -1.69 4.18
C SER A 115 11.47 -2.54 3.41
N TYR A 116 11.00 -3.54 2.66
CA TYR A 116 11.85 -4.40 1.84
C TYR A 116 12.54 -3.63 0.71
N GLY A 117 11.86 -2.66 0.09
CA GLY A 117 12.46 -1.77 -0.91
C GLY A 117 13.66 -0.99 -0.35
N THR A 118 13.50 -0.43 0.86
CA THR A 118 14.56 0.29 1.57
C THR A 118 15.71 -0.63 1.97
N LEU A 119 15.41 -1.79 2.56
CA LEU A 119 16.40 -2.78 2.95
C LEU A 119 17.21 -3.30 1.76
N LEU A 120 16.57 -3.54 0.61
CA LEU A 120 17.25 -3.93 -0.62
C LEU A 120 18.23 -2.86 -1.09
N ALA A 121 17.86 -1.58 -1.01
CA ALA A 121 18.76 -0.48 -1.35
C ALA A 121 19.97 -0.42 -0.40
N TYR A 122 19.74 -0.57 0.91
CA TYR A 122 20.81 -0.57 1.91
C TYR A 122 21.76 -1.77 1.75
N ALA A 123 21.23 -2.97 1.53
CA ALA A 123 22.03 -4.15 1.28
C ALA A 123 22.97 -3.96 0.08
N LYS A 124 22.47 -3.36 -1.02
CA LYS A 124 23.29 -3.03 -2.19
C LYS A 124 24.38 -2.00 -1.88
N LEU A 125 24.05 -0.93 -1.16
CA LEU A 125 25.02 0.10 -0.78
C LEU A 125 26.12 -0.44 0.14
N LEU A 126 25.80 -1.41 0.99
CA LEU A 126 26.74 -2.06 1.90
C LEU A 126 27.52 -3.22 1.23
N GLY A 127 27.26 -3.52 -0.05
CA GLY A 127 27.90 -4.63 -0.76
C GLY A 127 27.41 -6.02 -0.34
N ASP A 128 26.31 -6.12 0.41
CA ASP A 128 25.72 -7.38 0.86
C ASP A 128 24.82 -7.98 -0.23
N VAL A 129 25.47 -8.51 -1.26
CA VAL A 129 24.82 -9.03 -2.48
C VAL A 129 23.90 -10.21 -2.18
N ASP A 130 24.23 -11.05 -1.20
CA ASP A 130 23.45 -12.25 -0.89
C ASP A 130 22.17 -11.90 -0.13
N SER A 131 22.24 -11.01 0.87
CA SER A 131 21.02 -10.51 1.51
C SER A 131 20.15 -9.72 0.53
N ALA A 132 20.74 -8.95 -0.39
CA ALA A 132 19.99 -8.24 -1.42
C ALA A 132 19.15 -9.18 -2.31
N LYS A 133 19.65 -10.38 -2.65
CA LYS A 133 18.87 -11.38 -3.41
C LYS A 133 17.67 -11.87 -2.60
N LEU A 134 17.87 -12.16 -1.31
CA LEU A 134 16.83 -12.65 -0.41
C LEU A 134 15.74 -11.59 -0.18
N LEU A 135 16.14 -10.34 0.10
CA LEU A 135 15.23 -9.21 0.30
C LEU A 135 14.43 -8.90 -0.97
N LYS A 136 15.06 -9.02 -2.14
CA LYS A 136 14.35 -8.85 -3.43
C LYS A 136 13.28 -9.93 -3.62
N ALA A 137 13.54 -11.17 -3.21
CA ALA A 137 12.55 -12.24 -3.33
C ALA A 137 11.29 -11.94 -2.49
N SER A 138 11.46 -11.50 -1.24
CA SER A 138 10.33 -11.09 -0.39
C SER A 138 9.59 -9.87 -0.97
N LEU A 139 10.33 -8.84 -1.42
CA LEU A 139 9.74 -7.66 -2.05
C LEU A 139 8.82 -7.99 -3.24
N GLU A 140 9.22 -8.93 -4.09
CA GLU A 140 8.41 -9.31 -5.25
C GLU A 140 7.20 -10.18 -4.86
N GLU A 141 7.29 -10.94 -3.76
CA GLU A 141 6.14 -11.64 -3.18
C GLU A 141 5.11 -10.64 -2.64
N GLU A 142 5.50 -9.61 -1.87
CA GLU A 142 4.55 -8.63 -1.33
C GLU A 142 3.85 -7.82 -2.44
N LYS A 143 4.61 -7.39 -3.45
CA LYS A 143 4.01 -6.74 -4.64
C LYS A 143 3.00 -7.65 -5.33
N ALA A 144 3.28 -8.94 -5.42
CA ALA A 144 2.36 -9.90 -6.00
C ALA A 144 1.12 -10.13 -5.10
N THR A 145 1.27 -10.04 -3.78
CA THR A 145 0.16 -10.07 -2.82
C THR A 145 -0.73 -8.84 -2.94
N ASP A 146 -0.17 -7.63 -2.91
CA ASP A 146 -0.93 -6.39 -3.09
C ASP A 146 -1.69 -6.36 -4.43
N LYS A 147 -1.05 -6.84 -5.51
CA LYS A 147 -1.73 -6.97 -6.81
C LYS A 147 -2.91 -7.94 -6.76
N ARG A 148 -2.79 -9.07 -6.04
CA ARG A 148 -3.90 -10.03 -5.86
C ARG A 148 -5.03 -9.41 -5.05
N LEU A 149 -4.72 -8.66 -3.99
CA LEU A 149 -5.70 -7.95 -3.17
C LEU A 149 -6.43 -6.88 -3.99
N THR A 150 -5.71 -6.11 -4.81
CA THR A 150 -6.30 -5.14 -5.75
C THR A 150 -7.29 -5.80 -6.70
N ILE A 151 -6.94 -6.95 -7.30
CA ILE A 151 -7.86 -7.70 -8.18
C ILE A 151 -9.11 -8.17 -7.44
N LEU A 152 -8.99 -8.56 -6.17
CA LEU A 152 -10.13 -8.96 -5.35
C LEU A 152 -11.03 -7.77 -5.01
N ALA A 153 -10.42 -6.62 -4.66
CA ALA A 153 -11.12 -5.37 -4.41
C ALA A 153 -11.89 -4.93 -5.66
N GLU A 154 -11.24 -4.73 -6.79
CA GLU A 154 -11.88 -4.28 -8.04
C GLU A 154 -12.90 -5.30 -8.61
N GLY A 155 -12.74 -6.57 -8.22
CA GLY A 155 -13.52 -7.69 -8.73
C GLY A 155 -14.84 -7.95 -8.00
N LEU A 156 -15.05 -9.23 -7.65
CA LEU A 156 -16.34 -9.73 -7.16
C LEU A 156 -16.71 -9.20 -5.76
N VAL A 157 -15.72 -8.92 -4.91
CA VAL A 157 -15.96 -8.50 -3.52
C VAL A 157 -16.64 -7.13 -3.48
N ASN A 158 -16.10 -6.13 -4.19
CA ASN A 158 -16.74 -4.81 -4.18
C ASN A 158 -18.02 -4.76 -5.01
N ARG A 159 -18.17 -5.56 -6.07
CA ARG A 159 -19.46 -5.64 -6.79
C ARG A 159 -20.58 -6.18 -5.91
N GLN A 160 -20.27 -7.09 -4.99
CA GLN A 160 -21.24 -7.59 -4.01
C GLN A 160 -21.48 -6.57 -2.89
N ALA A 161 -20.43 -5.91 -2.38
CA ALA A 161 -20.56 -4.84 -1.39
C ALA A 161 -21.40 -3.65 -1.91
N VAL A 162 -21.26 -3.26 -3.18
CA VAL A 162 -22.09 -2.22 -3.83
C VAL A 162 -23.57 -2.63 -3.90
N ARG A 163 -23.87 -3.92 -4.07
CA ARG A 163 -25.26 -4.41 -4.04
C ARG A 163 -25.84 -4.36 -2.62
N ALA A 164 -25.03 -4.63 -1.61
CA ALA A 164 -25.43 -4.58 -0.20
C ALA A 164 -25.74 -3.14 0.28
N SER A 165 -25.09 -2.12 -0.30
CA SER A 165 -25.29 -0.72 0.10
C SER A 165 -26.59 -0.08 -0.41
N GLY A 166 -27.42 -0.80 -1.17
CA GLY A 166 -28.68 -0.27 -1.72
C GLY A 166 -28.47 0.81 -2.79
N TYR A 167 -27.24 1.02 -3.26
CA TYR A 167 -26.94 1.92 -4.36
C TYR A 167 -27.46 1.27 -5.65
N GLY A 168 -28.60 1.76 -6.15
CA GLY A 168 -29.25 1.27 -7.36
C GLY A 168 -28.29 1.34 -8.55
N GLY A 169 -27.85 0.18 -9.03
CA GLY A 169 -27.00 0.07 -10.20
C GLY A 169 -27.72 0.62 -11.43
N GLY A 170 -27.35 1.83 -11.85
CA GLY A 170 -27.41 2.17 -13.27
C GLY A 170 -26.54 1.14 -13.99
N GLY A 171 -27.17 0.33 -14.84
CA GLY A 171 -26.53 -0.81 -15.49
C GLY A 171 -25.20 -0.41 -16.14
N PHE A 172 -24.12 -1.07 -15.75
CA PHE A 172 -22.92 -1.11 -16.55
C PHE A 172 -23.22 -1.98 -17.77
N GLY A 173 -23.64 -1.31 -18.85
CA GLY A 173 -23.76 -1.90 -20.16
C GLY A 173 -22.43 -2.52 -20.55
N GLU A 174 -22.51 -3.78 -20.94
CA GLU A 174 -21.44 -4.62 -21.46
C GLU A 174 -21.13 -4.15 -22.88
N GLU A 175 -20.44 -3.02 -23.05
CA GLU A 175 -19.90 -2.59 -24.34
C GLU A 175 -18.45 -2.09 -24.20
N ASP A 176 -17.55 -2.93 -24.71
CA ASP A 176 -16.21 -2.65 -25.23
C ASP A 176 -15.23 -1.79 -24.42
N GLY A 177 -14.26 -2.50 -23.83
CA GLY A 177 -12.84 -2.19 -24.03
C GLY A 177 -12.36 -0.81 -23.61
N GLY A 178 -12.30 -0.53 -22.31
CA GLY A 178 -11.56 0.61 -21.80
C GLY A 178 -11.76 0.80 -20.31
N LEU A 179 -10.67 0.72 -19.53
CA LEU A 179 -10.63 1.00 -18.10
C LEU A 179 -11.52 2.20 -17.74
N SER A 180 -12.62 1.94 -17.04
CA SER A 180 -13.58 2.98 -16.65
C SER A 180 -12.99 3.86 -15.55
N PHE A 181 -12.64 5.08 -15.94
CA PHE A 181 -12.07 6.20 -15.16
C PHE A 181 -12.84 6.60 -13.89
N LEU A 182 -14.04 6.06 -13.62
CA LEU A 182 -14.78 6.35 -12.39
C LEU A 182 -14.12 5.74 -11.14
N GLY A 183 -13.30 4.69 -11.28
CA GLY A 183 -12.49 4.16 -10.18
C GLY A 183 -11.38 5.12 -9.71
N ILE A 184 -10.98 6.07 -10.55
CA ILE A 184 -9.89 7.02 -10.27
C ILE A 184 -10.35 8.13 -9.30
N LEU A 185 -11.64 8.49 -9.29
CA LEU A 185 -12.14 9.58 -8.43
C LEU A 185 -12.25 9.18 -6.95
N LEU A 186 -12.58 7.92 -6.63
CA LEU A 186 -12.46 7.42 -5.24
C LEU A 186 -11.00 7.18 -4.85
N GLY A 187 -10.13 6.89 -5.82
CA GLY A 187 -8.68 6.81 -5.64
C GLY A 187 -8.00 8.17 -5.42
N ALA A 188 -8.60 9.29 -5.82
CA ALA A 188 -7.98 10.61 -5.68
C ALA A 188 -7.85 11.05 -4.20
N ALA A 189 -8.81 10.71 -3.33
CA ALA A 189 -8.70 11.03 -1.91
C ALA A 189 -7.56 10.26 -1.21
N ALA A 190 -7.34 8.99 -1.58
CA ALA A 190 -6.25 8.17 -1.03
C ALA A 190 -4.90 8.43 -1.73
N GLY A 191 -4.90 8.67 -3.04
CA GLY A 191 -3.71 8.95 -3.84
C GLY A 191 -3.09 10.32 -3.56
N VAL A 192 -3.89 11.32 -3.19
CA VAL A 192 -3.38 12.63 -2.72
C VAL A 192 -2.63 12.47 -1.39
N ALA A 193 -3.09 11.62 -0.47
CA ALA A 193 -2.40 11.36 0.78
C ALA A 193 -1.06 10.63 0.59
N ALA A 194 -1.00 9.66 -0.33
CA ALA A 194 0.25 8.96 -0.67
C ALA A 194 1.24 9.85 -1.45
N GLY A 195 0.74 10.70 -2.36
CA GLY A 195 1.54 11.68 -3.07
C GLY A 195 2.12 12.79 -2.18
N MET A 196 1.41 13.16 -1.11
CA MET A 196 1.90 14.11 -0.09
C MET A 196 3.00 13.55 0.79
N LEU A 197 3.09 12.22 0.97
CA LEU A 197 4.08 11.56 1.82
C LEU A 197 5.43 11.30 1.10
N LEU A 198 5.41 11.20 -0.24
CA LEU A 198 6.57 10.79 -1.06
C LEU A 198 7.23 11.94 -1.84
N ALA A 199 6.66 13.15 -1.82
CA ALA A 199 7.25 14.32 -2.48
C ALA A 199 8.31 15.01 -1.58
N PRO A 200 9.49 15.39 -2.11
CA PRO A 200 10.53 16.06 -1.33
C PRO A 200 10.04 17.37 -0.68
N THR A 201 10.63 17.71 0.47
CA THR A 201 10.11 18.62 1.51
C THR A 201 9.95 20.11 1.15
N THR A 202 10.15 20.53 -0.11
CA THR A 202 9.94 21.92 -0.55
C THR A 202 8.67 22.04 -1.39
N GLY A 203 7.55 22.45 -0.80
CA GLY A 203 6.34 22.69 -1.59
C GLY A 203 5.03 22.84 -0.82
N GLU A 204 5.03 23.51 0.34
CA GLU A 204 3.79 23.72 1.12
C GLU A 204 2.73 24.51 0.32
N ASP A 205 3.16 25.53 -0.42
CA ASP A 205 2.30 26.29 -1.33
C ASP A 205 1.82 25.47 -2.54
N ALA A 206 2.65 24.57 -3.06
CA ALA A 206 2.26 23.68 -4.15
C ALA A 206 1.20 22.68 -3.69
N ARG A 207 1.35 22.13 -2.48
CA ARG A 207 0.37 21.23 -1.83
C ARG A 207 -0.95 21.94 -1.57
N LYS A 208 -0.90 23.16 -1.05
CA LYS A 208 -2.09 23.96 -0.76
C LYS A 208 -2.85 24.32 -2.03
N LYS A 209 -2.15 24.76 -3.09
CA LYS A 209 -2.77 25.06 -4.39
C LYS A 209 -3.37 23.82 -5.08
N LEU A 210 -2.73 22.65 -4.95
CA LEU A 210 -3.28 21.39 -5.47
C LEU A 210 -4.55 20.96 -4.74
N LEU A 211 -4.56 21.06 -3.40
CA LEU A 211 -5.74 20.76 -2.59
C LEU A 211 -6.89 21.74 -2.86
N GLU A 212 -6.61 23.04 -2.90
CA GLU A 212 -7.60 24.08 -3.21
C GLU A 212 -8.16 23.90 -4.62
N GLY A 213 -7.31 23.57 -5.61
CA GLY A 213 -7.75 23.29 -6.98
C GLY A 213 -8.61 22.04 -7.10
N ALA A 214 -8.29 20.97 -6.37
CA ALA A 214 -9.08 19.74 -6.35
C ALA A 214 -10.45 19.94 -5.69
N LEU A 215 -10.49 20.69 -4.58
CA LEU A 215 -11.74 21.02 -3.88
C LEU A 215 -12.64 21.94 -4.71
N ALA A 216 -12.07 22.95 -5.39
CA ALA A 216 -12.81 23.84 -6.28
C ALA A 216 -13.39 23.10 -7.49
N LEU A 217 -12.64 22.15 -8.07
CA LEU A 217 -13.14 21.30 -9.16
C LEU A 217 -14.29 20.38 -8.71
N TRP A 218 -14.22 19.87 -7.48
CA TRP A 218 -15.27 19.05 -6.90
C TRP A 218 -16.55 19.85 -6.66
N ASP A 219 -16.43 21.07 -6.12
CA ASP A 219 -17.55 21.97 -5.88
C ASP A 219 -18.21 22.44 -7.19
N GLN A 220 -17.42 22.66 -8.24
CA GLN A 220 -17.89 23.16 -9.52
C GLN A 220 -18.46 22.07 -10.46
N TYR A 221 -17.96 20.83 -10.38
CA TYR A 221 -18.26 19.77 -11.36
C TYR A 221 -18.72 18.44 -10.76
N GLY A 222 -18.94 18.36 -9.44
CA GLY A 222 -19.28 17.12 -8.71
C GLY A 222 -20.50 16.33 -9.19
N GLY A 223 -21.27 16.84 -10.16
CA GLY A 223 -22.40 16.15 -10.81
C GLY A 223 -22.19 15.77 -12.29
N LYS A 224 -21.06 16.07 -12.93
CA LYS A 224 -20.87 15.90 -14.38
C LYS A 224 -19.56 15.15 -14.70
N ALA A 225 -19.62 13.82 -14.60
CA ALA A 225 -18.46 12.93 -14.77
C ALA A 225 -17.73 13.06 -16.13
N GLY A 226 -18.40 13.54 -17.18
CA GLY A 226 -17.80 13.68 -18.52
C GLY A 226 -16.82 14.86 -18.67
N GLU A 227 -17.13 16.02 -18.09
CA GLU A 227 -16.28 17.22 -18.21
C GLU A 227 -15.01 17.14 -17.34
N LEU A 228 -15.07 16.38 -16.24
CA LEU A 228 -13.96 16.19 -15.29
C LEU A 228 -12.74 15.47 -15.91
N ALA A 229 -12.95 14.56 -16.87
CA ALA A 229 -11.87 13.79 -17.49
C ALA A 229 -10.97 14.68 -18.37
N ASP A 230 -11.55 15.56 -19.18
CA ASP A 230 -10.82 16.48 -20.04
C ASP A 230 -10.11 17.58 -19.24
N VAL A 231 -10.76 18.07 -18.18
CA VAL A 231 -10.17 19.06 -17.27
C VAL A 231 -9.00 18.46 -16.48
N ALA A 232 -9.13 17.23 -15.96
CA ALA A 232 -8.04 16.53 -15.27
C ALA A 232 -6.85 16.29 -16.21
N ARG A 233 -7.11 15.84 -17.44
CA ARG A 233 -6.09 15.63 -18.47
C ARG A 233 -5.34 16.92 -18.81
N THR A 234 -6.07 18.01 -19.02
CA THR A 234 -5.49 19.32 -19.37
C THR A 234 -4.69 19.91 -18.21
N THR A 235 -5.19 19.74 -16.98
CA THR A 235 -4.51 20.23 -15.77
C THR A 235 -3.22 19.46 -15.51
N PHE A 236 -3.25 18.14 -15.63
CA PHE A 236 -2.07 17.29 -15.50
C PHE A 236 -0.98 17.65 -16.52
N GLN A 237 -1.36 17.90 -17.79
CA GLN A 237 -0.42 18.33 -18.82
C GLN A 237 0.22 19.69 -18.55
N LYS A 238 -0.54 20.65 -18.00
CA LYS A 238 0.00 21.97 -17.61
C LYS A 238 0.98 21.87 -16.45
N VAL A 239 0.70 21.02 -15.46
CA VAL A 239 1.57 20.84 -14.28
C VAL A 239 2.82 20.02 -14.62
N ALA A 240 2.68 18.97 -15.44
CA ALA A 240 3.80 18.11 -15.83
C ALA A 240 4.72 18.74 -16.92
N GLY A 241 4.22 19.75 -17.65
CA GLY A 241 4.92 20.36 -18.79
C GLY A 241 5.69 21.66 -18.49
N GLN A 242 5.68 22.16 -17.25
CA GLN A 242 6.47 23.36 -16.91
C GLN A 242 7.90 22.97 -16.49
N PRO A 243 8.94 23.39 -17.23
CA PRO A 243 10.32 23.27 -16.74
C PRO A 243 10.48 24.15 -15.49
N GLN A 244 11.12 23.61 -14.44
CA GLN A 244 11.60 24.44 -13.35
C GLN A 244 12.64 25.43 -13.91
N GLU A 245 12.33 26.73 -13.90
CA GLU A 245 13.36 27.75 -14.03
C GLU A 245 14.34 27.58 -12.87
N VAL A 246 15.51 27.03 -13.20
CA VAL A 246 16.69 27.06 -12.33
C VAL A 246 17.15 28.51 -12.31
N ASN A 247 16.82 29.24 -11.25
CA ASN A 247 17.40 30.55 -11.01
C ASN A 247 18.81 30.33 -10.42
N ASP A 248 19.78 30.16 -11.31
CA ASP A 248 21.21 30.19 -10.99
C ASP A 248 21.61 31.66 -10.82
N GLY A 249 21.43 32.17 -9.59
CA GLY A 249 21.75 33.54 -9.21
C GLY A 249 22.96 33.59 -8.30
N GLY A 250 24.13 33.19 -8.82
CA GLY A 250 25.41 33.55 -8.24
C GLY A 250 25.89 34.89 -8.79
N GLN A 251 25.85 35.92 -7.94
CA GLN A 251 26.89 36.96 -7.78
C GLN A 251 26.67 37.71 -6.46
#